data_AF-A0A7V2G5G8-F1
#
_entry.id   AF-A0A7V2G5G8-F1
#
_cell.length_a   1.000
_cell.length_b   1.000
_cell.length_c   1.000
_cell.angle_alpha   90.00
_cell.angle_beta   90.00
_cell.angle_gamma   90.00
#
_symmetry.space_group_name_H-M   'P 1'
#
loop_
_entity.id
_entity.type
_entity.pdbx_description
1 polymer ?
#
loop_
_entity_poly.entity_id
_entity_poly.type
_entity_poly.pdbx_seq_one_letter_code
_entity_poly.pdbx_strand_id
1 'polypeptide(L)'
;MIRAFLPALVVAAMVAAAGPASAGSTSQELYTEAQRAMLRSDTETAKQKFSQLLELDPKDVRARNSLRMIESQEKAGGGAVVTQRKLEKLVVPKVEFRDATLDSVLEFLRQQADKLSAGDLKLNFVVKLPPDEVTSRKVTLTGMTNIPMSELLKYVGELSGVSITVETHAVVVRPRGEPIPAPAAQP
;
A
#
# COMPACT_ATOMS: atom_id res chain seq x y z
N MET A 1 -74.94 40.12 -2.70
CA MET A 1 -74.73 39.01 -1.73
C MET A 1 -74.70 37.70 -2.50
N ILE A 2 -73.52 37.02 -2.49
CA ILE A 2 -73.29 35.55 -2.46
C ILE A 2 -74.00 34.73 -3.57
N ARG A 3 -73.33 34.06 -4.53
CA ARG A 3 -72.58 32.78 -4.44
C ARG A 3 -71.82 32.57 -5.77
N ALA A 4 -70.47 32.58 -5.85
CA ALA A 4 -69.50 31.49 -5.57
C ALA A 4 -69.79 30.19 -6.36
N PHE A 5 -69.20 30.01 -7.56
CA PHE A 5 -67.90 29.38 -7.92
C PHE A 5 -67.92 27.83 -8.03
N LEU A 6 -67.50 27.36 -9.21
CA LEU A 6 -67.17 26.02 -9.78
C LEU A 6 -66.27 25.09 -8.91
N PRO A 7 -65.84 23.89 -9.36
CA PRO A 7 -66.49 22.80 -10.11
C PRO A 7 -66.15 21.39 -9.51
N ALA A 8 -66.57 20.35 -10.23
CA ALA A 8 -66.41 18.92 -9.94
C ALA A 8 -64.97 18.45 -9.63
N LEU A 9 -64.91 17.53 -8.67
CA LEU A 9 -63.74 16.79 -8.19
C LEU A 9 -63.41 15.63 -9.15
N VAL A 10 -62.30 15.74 -9.89
CA VAL A 10 -61.70 14.60 -10.60
C VAL A 10 -60.51 14.11 -9.77
N VAL A 11 -60.70 13.00 -9.06
CA VAL A 11 -59.58 12.26 -8.44
C VAL A 11 -59.05 11.30 -9.49
N ALA A 12 -58.00 11.71 -10.18
CA ALA A 12 -57.18 10.81 -10.98
C ALA A 12 -56.17 10.12 -10.03
N ALA A 13 -56.44 8.87 -9.69
CA ALA A 13 -55.49 8.00 -9.01
C ALA A 13 -54.35 7.65 -9.99
N MET A 14 -53.24 8.38 -9.90
CA MET A 14 -52.01 8.02 -10.59
C MET A 14 -51.32 6.91 -9.80
N VAL A 15 -51.56 5.66 -10.19
CA VAL A 15 -50.76 4.52 -9.73
C VAL A 15 -49.35 4.72 -10.25
N ALA A 16 -48.41 5.06 -9.36
CA ALA A 16 -47.00 5.04 -9.67
C ALA A 16 -46.57 3.58 -9.90
N ALA A 17 -46.44 3.18 -11.16
CA ALA A 17 -45.79 1.94 -11.52
C ALA A 17 -44.31 2.05 -11.17
N ALA A 18 -43.90 1.43 -10.05
CA ALA A 18 -42.49 1.11 -9.82
C ALA A 18 -42.09 0.05 -10.86
N GLY A 19 -41.61 0.52 -12.01
CA GLY A 19 -41.03 -0.34 -13.03
C GLY A 19 -39.79 -1.07 -12.49
N PRO A 20 -39.43 -2.24 -13.06
CA PRO A 20 -38.23 -2.95 -12.65
C PRO A 20 -37.03 -2.03 -12.83
N ALA A 21 -36.24 -1.84 -11.76
CA ALA A 21 -35.00 -1.09 -11.81
C ALA A 21 -34.13 -1.66 -12.95
N SER A 22 -33.99 -0.89 -14.02
CA SER A 22 -33.24 -1.32 -15.21
C SER A 22 -31.80 -1.67 -14.82
N ALA A 23 -31.19 -2.68 -15.44
CA ALA A 23 -29.80 -3.07 -15.13
C ALA A 23 -28.78 -1.90 -15.16
N GLY A 24 -29.10 -0.82 -15.89
CA GLY A 24 -28.34 0.43 -15.87
C GLY A 24 -28.38 1.19 -14.54
N SER A 25 -29.48 1.17 -13.79
CA SER A 25 -29.55 1.80 -12.46
C SER A 25 -28.76 1.02 -11.42
N THR A 26 -28.79 -0.32 -11.46
CA THR A 26 -28.01 -1.16 -10.54
C THR A 26 -26.50 -1.01 -10.78
N SER A 27 -26.07 -0.98 -12.04
CA SER A 27 -24.65 -0.76 -12.38
C SER A 27 -24.18 0.63 -11.92
N GLN A 28 -24.99 1.67 -12.15
CA GLN A 28 -24.67 3.02 -11.70
C GLN A 28 -24.60 3.14 -10.16
N GLU A 29 -25.49 2.44 -9.45
CA GLU A 29 -25.53 2.42 -7.98
C GLU A 29 -24.29 1.74 -7.39
N LEU A 30 -23.94 0.54 -7.88
CA LEU A 30 -22.72 -0.17 -7.49
C LEU A 30 -21.47 0.68 -7.71
N TYR A 31 -21.40 1.41 -8.82
CA TYR A 31 -20.28 2.30 -9.12
C TYR A 31 -20.19 3.45 -8.11
N THR A 32 -21.33 4.07 -7.79
CA THR A 32 -21.42 5.18 -6.82
C THR A 32 -21.06 4.72 -5.42
N GLU A 33 -21.52 3.53 -5.00
CA GLU A 33 -21.15 2.91 -3.74
C GLU A 33 -19.66 2.62 -3.67
N ALA A 34 -19.09 2.06 -4.74
CA ALA A 34 -17.66 1.80 -4.84
C ALA A 34 -16.83 3.09 -4.69
N GLN A 35 -17.22 4.17 -5.36
CA GLN A 35 -16.56 5.47 -5.21
C GLN A 35 -16.68 6.04 -3.79
N ARG A 36 -17.83 5.88 -3.12
CA ARG A 36 -18.00 6.26 -1.71
C ARG A 36 -17.15 5.43 -0.77
N ALA A 37 -16.90 4.17 -1.08
CA ALA A 37 -15.99 3.33 -0.32
C ALA A 37 -14.54 3.82 -0.49
N MET A 38 -14.13 4.16 -1.72
CA MET A 38 -12.81 4.77 -1.98
C MET A 38 -12.59 6.08 -1.22
N LEU A 39 -13.59 6.97 -1.19
CA LEU A 39 -13.54 8.22 -0.41
C LEU A 39 -13.35 8.00 1.09
N ARG A 40 -13.82 6.85 1.61
CA ARG A 40 -13.68 6.45 3.01
C ARG A 40 -12.44 5.61 3.27
N SER A 41 -11.56 5.45 2.29
CA SER A 41 -10.40 4.57 2.32
C SER A 41 -10.75 3.08 2.51
N ASP A 42 -12.02 2.70 2.34
CA ASP A 42 -12.52 1.33 2.49
C ASP A 42 -12.32 0.57 1.17
N THR A 43 -11.08 0.15 0.96
CA THR A 43 -10.64 -0.52 -0.28
C THR A 43 -11.25 -1.90 -0.45
N GLU A 44 -11.62 -2.58 0.64
CA GLU A 44 -12.31 -3.87 0.57
C GLU A 44 -13.72 -3.76 -0.01
N THR A 45 -14.55 -2.85 0.51
CA THR A 45 -15.90 -2.63 -0.03
C THR A 45 -15.82 -2.11 -1.47
N ALA A 46 -14.87 -1.23 -1.78
CA ALA A 46 -14.67 -0.75 -3.14
C ALA A 46 -14.37 -1.90 -4.12
N LYS A 47 -13.46 -2.82 -3.76
CA LYS A 47 -13.15 -4.02 -4.57
C LYS A 47 -14.39 -4.88 -4.78
N GLN A 48 -15.12 -5.19 -3.72
CA GLN A 48 -16.33 -6.02 -3.79
C GLN A 48 -17.33 -5.43 -4.79
N LYS A 49 -17.64 -4.13 -4.67
CA LYS A 49 -18.61 -3.45 -5.52
C LYS A 49 -18.16 -3.36 -6.98
N PHE A 50 -16.88 -3.11 -7.24
CA PHE A 50 -16.36 -3.13 -8.62
C PHE A 50 -16.29 -4.55 -9.20
N SER A 51 -16.05 -5.58 -8.39
CA SER A 51 -16.12 -6.98 -8.86
C SER A 51 -17.55 -7.34 -9.27
N GLN A 52 -18.54 -6.98 -8.44
CA GLN A 52 -19.96 -7.17 -8.77
C GLN A 52 -20.36 -6.44 -10.06
N LEU A 53 -19.77 -5.27 -10.32
CA LEU A 53 -19.95 -4.56 -11.59
C LEU A 53 -19.42 -5.35 -12.79
N LEU A 54 -18.26 -5.99 -12.66
CA LEU A 54 -17.69 -6.81 -13.74
C LEU A 54 -18.41 -8.15 -13.91
N GLU A 55 -19.08 -8.64 -12.87
CA GLU A 55 -19.99 -9.78 -12.98
C GLU A 55 -21.24 -9.43 -13.81
N LEU A 56 -21.76 -8.20 -13.67
CA LEU A 56 -22.93 -7.71 -14.41
C LEU A 56 -22.59 -7.25 -15.83
N ASP A 57 -21.53 -6.46 -16.00
CA ASP A 57 -21.00 -6.05 -17.29
C ASP A 57 -19.50 -6.33 -17.35
N PRO A 58 -19.10 -7.48 -17.93
CA PRO A 58 -17.69 -7.87 -17.96
C PRO A 58 -16.84 -6.93 -18.81
N LYS A 59 -17.42 -6.06 -19.65
CA LYS A 59 -16.68 -5.12 -20.51
C LYS A 59 -16.57 -3.72 -19.90
N ASP A 60 -17.07 -3.47 -18.69
CA ASP A 60 -17.01 -2.17 -18.05
C ASP A 60 -15.55 -1.77 -17.75
N VAL A 61 -15.02 -0.90 -18.61
CA VAL A 61 -13.65 -0.40 -18.54
C VAL A 61 -13.41 0.39 -17.25
N ARG A 62 -14.43 1.08 -16.72
CA ARG A 62 -14.31 1.92 -15.53
C ARG A 62 -14.08 1.04 -14.31
N ALA A 63 -14.90 0.01 -14.14
CA ALA A 63 -14.76 -0.94 -13.03
C ALA A 63 -13.42 -1.70 -13.10
N ARG A 64 -13.00 -2.15 -14.29
CA ARG A 64 -11.68 -2.78 -14.50
C ARG A 64 -10.52 -1.86 -14.11
N ASN A 65 -10.56 -0.61 -14.58
CA ASN A 65 -9.49 0.35 -14.30
C ASN A 65 -9.42 0.70 -12.81
N SER A 66 -10.57 0.90 -12.16
CA SER A 66 -10.64 1.19 -10.72
C SER A 66 -10.15 0.02 -9.86
N LEU A 67 -10.56 -1.21 -10.16
CA LEU A 67 -10.03 -2.41 -9.48
C LEU A 67 -8.52 -2.51 -9.64
N ARG A 68 -8.02 -2.35 -10.86
CA ARG A 68 -6.58 -2.40 -11.12
C ARG A 68 -5.83 -1.35 -10.31
N MET A 69 -6.37 -0.13 -10.17
CA MET A 69 -5.78 0.91 -9.33
C MET A 69 -5.76 0.52 -7.86
N ILE A 70 -6.87 0.00 -7.32
CA ILE A 70 -6.95 -0.42 -5.92
C ILE A 70 -5.98 -1.57 -5.64
N GLU A 71 -5.97 -2.59 -6.48
CA GLU A 71 -5.04 -3.72 -6.36
C GLU A 71 -3.58 -3.28 -6.47
N SER A 72 -3.27 -2.30 -7.32
CA SER A 72 -1.91 -1.77 -7.44
C SER A 72 -1.48 -1.00 -6.20
N GLN A 73 -2.38 -0.21 -5.61
CA GLN A 73 -2.13 0.52 -4.36
C GLN A 73 -2.02 -0.40 -3.15
N GLU A 74 -2.84 -1.45 -3.08
CA GLU A 74 -2.73 -2.46 -2.03
C GLU A 74 -1.49 -3.33 -2.18
N LYS A 75 -1.10 -3.67 -3.41
CA LYS A 75 0.19 -4.33 -3.64
C LYS A 75 1.34 -3.41 -3.23
N ALA A 76 1.24 -2.10 -3.49
CA ALA A 76 2.18 -1.09 -3.02
C ALA A 76 2.27 -1.05 -1.48
N GLY A 77 1.16 -0.97 -0.74
CA GLY A 77 1.20 -0.97 0.73
C GLY A 77 1.54 -2.33 1.35
N GLY A 78 0.99 -3.41 0.78
CA GLY A 78 1.08 -4.77 1.29
C GLY A 78 2.45 -5.39 1.09
N GLY A 79 3.15 -5.09 0.00
CA GLY A 79 4.52 -5.60 -0.23
C GLY A 79 5.50 -5.16 0.86
N ALA A 80 5.37 -3.93 1.35
CA ALA A 80 6.22 -3.41 2.41
C ALA A 80 5.95 -4.14 3.74
N VAL A 81 4.68 -4.32 4.10
CA VAL A 81 4.26 -5.04 5.31
C VAL A 81 4.68 -6.51 5.27
N VAL A 82 4.54 -7.18 4.12
CA VAL A 82 4.96 -8.58 3.96
C VAL A 82 6.48 -8.70 4.10
N THR A 83 7.23 -7.82 3.43
CA THR A 83 8.70 -7.80 3.52
C THR A 83 9.17 -7.52 4.94
N GLN A 84 8.53 -6.57 5.62
CA GLN A 84 8.80 -6.27 7.03
C GLN A 84 8.59 -7.51 7.92
N ARG A 85 7.44 -8.20 7.79
CA ARG A 85 7.18 -9.43 8.55
C ARG A 85 8.18 -10.55 8.27
N LYS A 86 8.65 -10.67 7.03
CA LYS A 86 9.72 -11.63 6.68
C LYS A 86 11.02 -11.26 7.39
N LEU A 87 11.42 -10.00 7.38
CA LEU A 87 12.62 -9.49 8.07
C LEU A 87 12.56 -9.66 9.59
N GLU A 88 11.37 -9.49 10.19
CA GLU A 88 11.14 -9.70 11.63
C GLU A 88 11.31 -11.16 12.05
N LYS A 89 10.93 -12.11 11.18
CA LYS A 89 11.08 -13.55 11.42
C LYS A 89 12.48 -14.07 11.11
N LEU A 90 13.24 -13.34 10.30
CA LEU A 90 14.56 -13.77 9.83
C LEU A 90 15.63 -13.48 10.89
N VAL A 91 15.94 -14.48 11.70
CA VAL A 91 16.89 -14.35 12.82
C VAL A 91 18.32 -14.57 12.34
N VAL A 92 19.18 -13.57 12.56
CA VAL A 92 20.62 -13.64 12.31
C VAL A 92 21.30 -14.21 13.57
N PRO A 93 21.96 -15.39 13.48
CA PRO A 93 22.46 -16.09 14.65
C PRO A 93 23.61 -15.34 15.34
N LYS A 94 24.50 -14.74 14.54
CA LYS A 94 25.61 -13.92 15.02
C LYS A 94 26.05 -12.94 13.93
N VAL A 95 26.35 -11.70 14.32
CA VAL A 95 26.89 -10.66 13.43
C VAL A 95 27.82 -9.73 14.19
N GLU A 96 28.90 -9.31 13.53
CA GLU A 96 29.85 -8.32 14.02
C GLU A 96 30.39 -7.53 12.83
N PHE A 97 30.48 -6.20 12.98
CA PHE A 97 31.11 -5.31 12.03
C PHE A 97 32.21 -4.53 12.74
N ARG A 98 33.39 -4.41 12.13
CA ARG A 98 34.49 -3.59 12.64
C ARG A 98 34.94 -2.63 11.56
N ASP A 99 34.67 -1.34 11.74
CA ASP A 99 35.01 -0.29 10.80
C ASP A 99 34.57 -0.58 9.34
N ALA A 100 33.45 -1.29 9.17
CA ALA A 100 32.95 -1.69 7.87
C ALA A 100 32.28 -0.50 7.18
N THR A 101 32.46 -0.35 5.87
CA THR A 101 31.74 0.69 5.11
C THR A 101 30.26 0.35 5.03
N LEU A 102 29.40 1.35 4.95
CA LEU A 102 27.95 1.14 4.81
C LEU A 102 27.64 0.27 3.58
N ASP A 103 28.33 0.47 2.45
CA ASP A 103 28.21 -0.37 1.26
C ASP A 103 28.43 -1.87 1.56
N SER A 104 29.57 -2.21 2.18
CA SER A 104 29.89 -3.60 2.51
C SER A 104 28.92 -4.20 3.52
N VAL A 105 28.43 -3.40 4.46
CA VAL A 105 27.39 -3.85 5.40
C VAL A 105 26.08 -4.15 4.67
N LEU A 106 25.62 -3.28 3.77
CA LEU A 106 24.39 -3.50 3.01
C LEU A 106 24.50 -4.74 2.10
N GLU A 107 25.65 -4.94 1.46
CA GLU A 107 25.91 -6.15 0.67
C GLU A 107 25.86 -7.41 1.54
N PHE A 108 26.53 -7.40 2.69
CA PHE A 108 26.49 -8.50 3.64
C PHE A 108 25.06 -8.81 4.09
N LEU A 109 24.27 -7.80 4.46
CA LEU A 109 22.88 -7.99 4.89
C LEU A 109 22.02 -8.59 3.77
N ARG A 110 22.24 -8.18 2.52
CA ARG A 110 21.56 -8.76 1.35
C ARG A 110 21.87 -10.24 1.20
N GLN A 111 23.16 -10.61 1.26
CA GLN A 111 23.59 -12.01 1.13
C GLN A 111 23.09 -12.86 2.32
N GLN A 112 23.16 -12.30 3.52
CA GLN A 112 22.72 -12.99 4.73
C GLN A 112 21.20 -13.21 4.71
N ALA A 113 20.41 -12.26 4.20
CA ALA A 113 18.98 -12.42 4.05
C ALA A 113 18.63 -13.54 3.06
N ASP A 114 19.25 -13.53 1.88
CA ASP A 114 19.07 -14.56 0.86
C ASP A 114 19.41 -15.96 1.38
N LYS A 115 20.55 -16.08 2.06
CA LYS A 115 21.02 -17.35 2.64
C LYS A 115 20.08 -17.86 3.74
N LEU A 116 19.70 -17.02 4.71
CA LEU A 116 18.86 -17.42 5.83
C LEU A 116 17.42 -17.71 5.41
N SER A 117 16.93 -17.04 4.35
CA SER A 117 15.61 -17.29 3.79
C SER A 117 15.60 -18.37 2.72
N ALA A 118 16.72 -19.05 2.46
CA ALA A 118 16.86 -20.03 1.38
C ALA A 118 16.35 -19.50 0.01
N GLY A 119 16.62 -18.22 -0.28
CA GLY A 119 16.22 -17.53 -1.51
C GLY A 119 14.79 -16.97 -1.53
N ASP A 120 13.95 -17.22 -0.50
CA ASP A 120 12.58 -16.67 -0.42
C ASP A 120 12.56 -15.14 -0.23
N LEU A 121 13.61 -14.57 0.35
CA LEU A 121 13.76 -13.14 0.57
C LEU A 121 15.01 -12.61 -0.10
N LYS A 122 14.83 -11.85 -1.18
CA LYS A 122 15.91 -11.14 -1.86
C LYS A 122 15.80 -9.66 -1.61
N LEU A 123 16.69 -9.12 -0.78
CA LEU A 123 16.70 -7.70 -0.48
C LEU A 123 17.26 -6.88 -1.64
N ASN A 124 16.52 -5.85 -2.02
CA ASN A 124 16.96 -4.82 -2.95
C ASN A 124 17.13 -3.52 -2.17
N PHE A 125 18.37 -3.02 -2.09
CA PHE A 125 18.67 -1.76 -1.41
C PHE A 125 18.65 -0.60 -2.41
N VAL A 126 17.81 0.40 -2.15
CA VAL A 126 17.80 1.65 -2.92
C VAL A 126 18.47 2.71 -2.07
N VAL A 127 19.71 3.04 -2.40
CA VAL A 127 20.52 4.01 -1.65
C VAL A 127 20.35 5.39 -2.26
N LYS A 128 19.74 6.31 -1.51
CA LYS A 128 19.56 7.72 -1.88
C LYS A 128 20.60 8.60 -1.19
N LEU A 129 21.86 8.19 -1.24
CA LEU A 129 22.99 8.94 -0.71
C LEU A 129 24.02 9.15 -1.83
N PRO A 130 24.85 10.21 -1.74
CA PRO A 130 26.03 10.36 -2.59
C PRO A 130 26.94 9.13 -2.44
N PRO A 131 27.58 8.64 -3.52
CA PRO A 131 28.45 7.46 -3.47
C PRO A 131 29.60 7.60 -2.47
N ASP A 132 30.17 8.81 -2.34
CA ASP A 132 31.22 9.13 -1.37
C ASP A 132 30.76 8.94 0.09
N GLU A 133 29.52 9.28 0.40
CA GLU A 133 28.93 9.11 1.73
C GLU A 133 28.73 7.63 2.08
N VAL A 134 28.30 6.82 1.12
CA VAL A 134 28.11 5.37 1.34
C VAL A 134 29.44 4.68 1.65
N THR A 135 30.52 5.10 0.99
CA THR A 135 31.84 4.50 1.20
C THR A 135 32.55 5.05 2.44
N SER A 136 32.29 6.32 2.81
CA SER A 136 32.94 6.97 3.95
C SER A 136 32.28 6.63 5.30
N ARG A 137 30.98 6.35 5.32
CA ARG A 137 30.24 6.02 6.55
C ARG A 137 30.67 4.65 7.07
N LYS A 138 31.24 4.64 8.28
CA LYS A 138 31.71 3.43 8.96
C LYS A 138 30.71 2.93 9.98
N VAL A 139 30.54 1.62 10.04
CA VAL A 139 29.68 0.91 10.97
C VAL A 139 30.54 -0.04 11.79
N THR A 140 30.47 0.13 13.12
CA THR A 140 31.03 -0.80 14.08
C THR A 140 29.90 -1.34 14.95
N LEU A 141 29.74 -2.66 14.97
CA LEU A 141 28.68 -3.36 15.69
C LEU A 141 29.30 -4.55 16.39
N THR A 142 29.26 -4.54 17.73
CA THR A 142 29.98 -5.53 18.54
C THR A 142 29.09 -6.72 18.84
N GLY A 143 29.41 -7.88 18.25
CA GLY A 143 28.95 -9.20 18.65
C GLY A 143 27.47 -9.36 19.01
N MET A 144 26.54 -9.03 18.10
CA MET A 144 25.12 -9.31 18.29
C MET A 144 24.80 -10.77 17.96
N THR A 145 23.87 -11.37 18.72
CA THR A 145 23.44 -12.76 18.54
C THR A 145 21.93 -12.89 18.58
N ASN A 146 21.38 -13.80 17.77
CA ASN A 146 19.94 -14.08 17.66
C ASN A 146 19.08 -12.82 17.45
N ILE A 147 19.52 -11.94 16.55
CA ILE A 147 18.86 -10.68 16.27
C ILE A 147 18.00 -10.78 14.99
N PRO A 148 16.73 -10.35 14.98
CA PRO A 148 15.95 -10.29 13.76
C PRO A 148 16.53 -9.27 12.77
N MET A 149 16.50 -9.60 11.47
CA MET A 149 17.07 -8.79 10.41
C MET A 149 16.48 -7.37 10.38
N SER A 150 15.20 -7.21 10.72
CA SER A 150 14.54 -5.90 10.84
C SER A 150 15.22 -5.00 11.87
N GLU A 151 15.60 -5.54 13.03
CA GLU A 151 16.28 -4.78 14.09
C GLU A 151 17.73 -4.51 13.72
N LEU A 152 18.40 -5.48 13.09
CA LEU A 152 19.76 -5.28 12.59
C LEU A 152 19.83 -4.12 11.58
N LEU A 153 18.86 -4.03 10.66
CA LEU A 153 18.74 -2.90 9.73
C LEU A 153 18.55 -1.56 10.47
N LYS A 154 17.71 -1.52 11.52
CA LYS A 154 17.57 -0.31 12.34
C LYS A 154 18.88 0.10 13.00
N TYR A 155 19.59 -0.84 13.63
CA TYR A 155 20.89 -0.54 14.27
C TYR A 155 21.94 -0.06 13.26
N VAL A 156 21.99 -0.67 12.09
CA VAL A 156 22.90 -0.21 11.02
C VAL A 156 22.53 1.21 10.60
N GLY A 157 21.25 1.52 10.44
CA GLY A 157 20.78 2.88 10.15
C GLY A 157 21.23 3.89 11.22
N GLU A 158 21.03 3.54 12.49
CA GLU A 158 21.43 4.36 13.65
C GLU A 158 22.92 4.65 13.65
N LEU A 159 23.75 3.60 13.51
CA LEU A 159 25.21 3.68 13.59
C LEU A 159 25.84 4.39 12.39
N SER A 160 25.23 4.25 11.21
CA SER A 160 25.70 4.93 9.98
C SER A 160 25.09 6.31 9.78
N GLY A 161 24.17 6.75 10.64
CA GLY A 161 23.52 8.06 10.53
C GLY A 161 22.58 8.19 9.33
N VAL A 162 21.89 7.11 8.95
CA VAL A 162 20.94 7.07 7.83
C VAL A 162 19.58 6.54 8.29
N SER A 163 18.53 6.89 7.57
CA SER A 163 17.20 6.31 7.73
C SER A 163 17.06 5.10 6.80
N ILE A 164 16.71 3.94 7.35
CA ILE A 164 16.42 2.72 6.59
C ILE A 164 14.93 2.41 6.70
N THR A 165 14.23 2.34 5.56
CA THR A 165 12.78 2.12 5.50
C THR A 165 12.46 1.00 4.52
N VAL A 166 11.60 0.07 4.94
CA VAL A 166 11.11 -0.99 4.06
C VAL A 166 9.92 -0.46 3.27
N GLU A 167 10.06 -0.45 1.95
CA GLU A 167 9.00 -0.11 1.00
C GLU A 167 8.59 -1.37 0.22
N THR A 168 7.61 -1.23 -0.68
CA THR A 168 6.98 -2.36 -1.39
C THR A 168 7.95 -3.35 -2.02
N HIS A 169 8.99 -2.80 -2.65
CA HIS A 169 9.88 -3.52 -3.54
C HIS A 169 11.36 -3.34 -3.18
N ALA A 170 11.64 -2.60 -2.12
CA ALA A 170 12.99 -2.23 -1.76
C ALA A 170 13.10 -1.81 -0.31
N VAL A 171 14.30 -1.98 0.24
CA VAL A 171 14.72 -1.33 1.46
C VAL A 171 15.45 -0.05 1.07
N VAL A 172 14.87 1.10 1.40
CA VAL A 172 15.39 2.40 0.99
C VAL A 172 16.26 2.98 2.09
N VAL A 173 17.45 3.44 1.72
CA VAL A 173 18.43 4.08 2.61
C VAL A 173 18.52 5.56 2.24
N ARG A 174 18.29 6.46 3.20
CA ARG A 174 18.24 7.92 2.99
C ARG A 174 19.03 8.66 4.07
N PRO A 175 19.50 9.90 3.83
CA PRO A 175 20.12 10.72 4.88
C PRO A 175 19.18 10.89 6.09
N ARG A 176 19.74 10.87 7.30
CA ARG A 176 18.98 11.11 8.53
C ARG A 176 18.58 12.60 8.60
N GLY A 177 17.28 12.87 8.71
CA GLY A 177 16.72 14.22 8.72
C GLY A 177 15.89 14.58 7.48
N GLU A 178 15.95 13.77 6.42
CA GLU A 178 14.96 13.84 5.34
C GLU A 178 13.63 13.29 5.88
N PRO A 179 12.52 14.06 5.86
CA PRO A 179 11.22 13.54 6.29
C PRO A 179 10.89 12.29 5.48
N ILE A 180 10.41 11.24 6.15
CA ILE A 180 9.86 10.06 5.47
C ILE A 180 8.77 10.62 4.54
N PRO A 181 8.91 10.49 3.20
CA PRO A 181 7.89 10.99 2.31
C PRO A 181 6.60 10.27 2.71
N ALA A 182 5.60 11.06 3.10
CA ALA A 182 4.27 10.51 3.31
C ALA A 182 3.91 9.70 2.05
N PRO A 183 3.30 8.51 2.20
CA PRO A 183 2.91 7.70 1.06
C PRO A 183 2.18 8.63 0.09
N ALA A 184 2.74 8.79 -1.10
CA ALA A 184 2.32 9.82 -2.03
C ALA A 184 0.80 9.73 -2.20
N ALA A 185 0.08 10.74 -1.72
CA ALA A 185 -1.29 10.95 -2.11
C ALA A 185 -1.24 11.23 -3.62
N GLN A 186 -1.47 10.19 -4.42
CA GLN A 186 -1.53 10.31 -5.87
C GLN A 186 -2.78 11.15 -6.21
N PRO A 187 -2.69 12.06 -7.19
CA PRO A 187 -3.79 12.93 -7.59
C PRO A 187 -5.00 12.15 -8.15
#